data_AF-A0A2K4X3I6-F1
#
_entry.id   AF-A0A2K4X3I6-F1
#
_cell.length_a   1.000
_cell.length_b   1.000
_cell.length_c   1.000
_cell.angle_alpha   90.00
_cell.angle_beta   90.00
_cell.angle_gamma   90.00
#
_symmetry.space_group_name_H-M   'P 1'
#
loop_
_entity.id
_entity.type
_entity.pdbx_description
1 polymer ?
#
loop_
_entity_poly.entity_id
_entity_poly.type
_entity_poly.pdbx_seq_one_letter_code
_entity_poly.pdbx_strand_id
1 'polypeptide(L)'
;MNPIHARFSSVETLRHSNVDIQSLKSEGQLEVNGKRYEIRAADDGSIAVLKPDQQPKAVKFFKGVTHRIGGKSERAQIAQVLNEKAASAPRLERMLGRRFDFDLEKGGSSSVSSAVKADDAHLQSSKQAFASLQKWAAEAEALPHKSVKVVYMIYKNDTPKTTLMNDAAQRNYFQTLIELDHKKNIIVRPQAQDELNEDQLDLGRYIANENNARTDFFRITPKEQRAIEPNWGRLTISVEPRYAAQLTRAMASLMDKEKAIAQGKVVGPAKYGKQTDSAILYINGDLAKSAKLGEKLKKMSGIPSEGFVEHTPLCMHSTGRGLSYAEKVPGQSVSHGEARSHVILDALNDQGPMEVRLKRALEARGYDPENPALRKN
;
A
#
# COMPACT_ATOMS: atom_id res chain seq x y z
N MET A 1 1.40 -8.51 -49.06
CA MET A 1 0.84 -8.87 -47.74
C MET A 1 1.92 -9.63 -46.99
N ASN A 2 2.32 -9.18 -45.80
CA ASN A 2 3.28 -9.94 -44.99
C ASN A 2 2.63 -11.25 -44.51
N PRO A 3 3.32 -12.40 -44.61
CA PRO A 3 2.79 -13.66 -44.11
C PRO A 3 2.64 -13.59 -42.59
N ILE A 4 1.46 -13.92 -42.07
CA ILE A 4 1.25 -14.11 -40.63
C ILE A 4 1.89 -15.43 -40.24
N HIS A 5 2.94 -15.38 -39.44
CA HIS A 5 3.72 -16.55 -39.01
C HIS A 5 3.13 -17.23 -37.77
N ALA A 6 2.49 -16.47 -36.87
CA ALA A 6 1.87 -17.00 -35.67
C ALA A 6 0.37 -17.30 -35.89
N ARG A 7 0.02 -18.58 -36.11
CA ARG A 7 -1.35 -19.05 -36.31
C ARG A 7 -1.69 -20.18 -35.35
N PHE A 8 -2.85 -20.06 -34.69
CA PHE A 8 -3.33 -21.04 -33.74
C PHE A 8 -4.79 -21.41 -34.03
N SER A 9 -5.12 -22.70 -33.95
CA SER A 9 -6.48 -23.20 -34.17
C SER A 9 -7.46 -22.77 -33.07
N SER A 10 -6.97 -22.48 -31.86
CA SER A 10 -7.79 -21.99 -30.75
C SER A 10 -6.95 -21.22 -29.72
N VAL A 11 -7.62 -20.54 -28.79
CA VAL A 11 -6.98 -19.88 -27.64
C VAL A 11 -6.23 -20.88 -26.77
N GLU A 12 -6.74 -22.10 -26.65
CA GLU A 12 -6.12 -23.15 -25.85
C GLU A 12 -4.83 -23.68 -26.50
N THR A 13 -4.81 -23.75 -27.84
CA THR A 13 -3.60 -24.06 -28.59
C THR A 13 -2.56 -22.94 -28.44
N LEU A 14 -2.98 -21.67 -28.45
CA LEU A 14 -2.09 -20.55 -28.15
C LEU A 14 -1.53 -20.64 -26.72
N ARG A 15 -2.36 -20.98 -25.72
CA ARG A 15 -1.95 -21.12 -24.31
C ARG A 15 -0.83 -22.13 -24.12
N HIS A 16 -0.88 -23.24 -24.84
CA HIS A 16 0.13 -24.30 -24.74
C HIS A 16 1.28 -24.19 -25.75
N SER A 17 1.29 -23.15 -26.59
CA SER A 17 2.34 -22.96 -27.60
C SER A 17 3.62 -22.32 -27.04
N ASN A 18 4.74 -22.58 -27.72
CA ASN A 18 6.03 -21.91 -27.47
C ASN A 18 6.18 -20.66 -28.35
N VAL A 19 5.21 -19.75 -28.27
CA VAL A 19 5.22 -18.52 -29.07
C VAL A 19 6.21 -17.51 -28.51
N ASP A 20 7.12 -16.99 -29.35
CA ASP A 20 8.04 -15.92 -28.98
C ASP A 20 7.32 -14.57 -28.98
N ILE A 21 7.11 -14.03 -27.78
CA ILE A 21 6.43 -12.77 -27.54
C ILE A 21 7.16 -11.58 -28.15
N GLN A 22 8.50 -11.58 -28.23
CA GLN A 22 9.25 -10.46 -28.80
C GLN A 22 9.11 -10.42 -30.32
N SER A 23 9.23 -11.57 -30.98
CA SER A 23 8.94 -11.69 -32.41
C SER A 23 7.50 -11.28 -32.72
N LEU A 24 6.54 -11.70 -31.89
CA LEU A 24 5.11 -11.39 -32.09
C LEU A 24 4.79 -9.89 -31.89
N LYS A 25 5.52 -9.19 -31.01
CA LYS A 25 5.46 -7.72 -30.90
C LYS A 25 6.04 -7.01 -32.12
N SER A 26 7.07 -7.58 -32.76
CA SER A 26 7.68 -7.00 -33.96
C SER A 26 6.85 -7.23 -35.22
N GLU A 27 6.20 -8.39 -35.34
CA GLU A 27 5.30 -8.72 -36.45
C GLU A 27 3.94 -8.02 -36.33
N GLY A 28 3.50 -7.75 -35.10
CA GLY A 28 2.30 -6.97 -34.78
C GLY A 28 0.97 -7.64 -35.16
N GLN A 29 0.98 -8.91 -35.60
CA GLN A 29 -0.22 -9.63 -36.02
C GLN A 29 -0.20 -11.09 -35.57
N LEU A 30 -1.38 -11.61 -35.27
CA LEU A 30 -1.61 -12.97 -34.81
C LEU A 30 -2.93 -13.51 -35.38
N GLU A 31 -2.98 -14.78 -35.78
CA GLU A 31 -4.24 -15.44 -36.14
C GLU A 31 -4.63 -16.49 -35.10
N VAL A 32 -5.84 -16.41 -34.56
CA VAL A 32 -6.39 -17.40 -33.64
C VAL A 32 -7.80 -17.76 -34.09
N ASN A 33 -8.07 -19.07 -34.22
CA ASN A 33 -9.38 -19.58 -34.63
C ASN A 33 -9.86 -18.99 -35.98
N GLY A 34 -8.94 -18.88 -36.95
CA GLY A 34 -9.18 -18.31 -38.28
C GLY A 34 -9.44 -16.80 -38.30
N LYS A 35 -9.31 -16.11 -37.16
CA LYS A 35 -9.49 -14.65 -37.04
C LYS A 35 -8.16 -13.96 -36.81
N ARG A 36 -7.94 -12.87 -37.55
CA ARG A 36 -6.74 -12.04 -37.43
C ARG A 36 -6.91 -11.01 -36.33
N TYR A 37 -5.85 -10.83 -35.57
CA TYR A 37 -5.74 -9.89 -34.47
C TYR A 37 -4.47 -9.06 -34.63
N GLU A 38 -4.56 -7.78 -34.33
CA GLU A 38 -3.41 -6.88 -34.28
C GLU A 38 -2.88 -6.82 -32.85
N ILE A 39 -1.55 -6.84 -32.70
CA ILE A 39 -0.86 -6.93 -31.42
C ILE A 39 -0.03 -5.67 -31.25
N ARG A 40 -0.27 -4.95 -30.14
CA ARG A 40 0.46 -3.72 -29.81
C ARG A 40 0.91 -3.75 -28.36
N ALA A 41 1.99 -3.03 -28.07
CA ALA A 41 2.30 -2.66 -26.70
C ALA A 41 1.31 -1.58 -26.25
N ALA A 42 0.66 -1.79 -25.10
CA ALA A 42 -0.12 -0.78 -24.41
C ALA A 42 0.79 0.16 -23.60
N ASP A 43 0.26 1.32 -23.21
CA ASP A 43 1.00 2.36 -22.47
C ASP A 43 1.50 1.89 -21.09
N ASP A 44 0.90 0.83 -20.54
CA ASP A 44 1.29 0.17 -19.29
C ASP A 44 2.32 -0.96 -19.50
N GLY A 45 2.81 -1.16 -20.72
CA GLY A 45 3.78 -2.20 -21.10
C GLY A 45 3.15 -3.58 -21.37
N SER A 46 1.84 -3.74 -21.16
CA SER A 46 1.11 -4.97 -21.46
C SER A 46 0.85 -5.14 -22.97
N ILE A 47 0.48 -6.33 -23.39
CA ILE A 47 0.13 -6.65 -24.78
C ILE A 47 -1.37 -6.42 -24.97
N ALA A 48 -1.70 -5.45 -25.81
CA ALA A 48 -3.05 -5.20 -26.29
C ALA A 48 -3.31 -5.97 -27.59
N VAL A 49 -4.44 -6.68 -27.63
CA VAL A 49 -4.92 -7.40 -28.80
C VAL A 49 -6.10 -6.63 -29.37
N LEU A 50 -6.09 -6.29 -30.66
CA LEU A 50 -7.12 -5.52 -31.37
C LEU A 50 -7.66 -6.32 -32.56
N LYS A 51 -8.87 -5.99 -33.02
CA LYS A 51 -9.36 -6.46 -34.33
C LYS A 51 -8.89 -5.49 -35.42
N PRO A 52 -8.58 -5.96 -36.65
CA PRO A 52 -8.07 -5.12 -37.75
C PRO A 52 -8.96 -3.90 -38.10
N ASP A 53 -10.23 -3.98 -37.74
CA ASP A 53 -11.32 -3.07 -38.08
C ASP A 53 -11.70 -2.08 -36.95
N GLN A 54 -11.00 -2.08 -35.80
CA GLN A 54 -11.23 -1.11 -34.73
C GLN A 54 -10.25 0.08 -34.78
N GLN A 55 -10.74 1.27 -35.13
CA GLN A 55 -9.97 2.52 -35.08
C GLN A 55 -9.59 2.93 -33.63
N PRO A 56 -8.49 3.72 -33.44
CA PRO A 56 -7.89 4.02 -32.13
C PRO A 56 -8.77 4.83 -31.16
N LYS A 57 -9.94 5.31 -31.59
CA LYS A 57 -10.82 6.18 -30.78
C LYS A 57 -11.71 5.42 -29.79
N ALA A 58 -11.72 4.08 -29.80
CA ALA A 58 -12.61 3.26 -28.98
C ALA A 58 -12.00 2.70 -27.68
N VAL A 59 -10.87 3.25 -27.19
CA VAL A 59 -10.26 2.79 -25.91
C VAL A 59 -10.94 3.44 -24.67
N LYS A 60 -11.77 4.48 -24.86
CA LYS A 60 -12.44 5.21 -23.76
C LYS A 60 -13.83 4.69 -23.34
N PHE A 61 -14.37 3.63 -23.95
CA PHE A 61 -15.80 3.31 -23.82
C PHE A 61 -16.20 2.04 -23.05
N PHE A 62 -15.28 1.32 -22.40
CA PHE A 62 -15.66 0.16 -21.57
C PHE A 62 -15.04 0.20 -20.18
N LYS A 63 -15.46 1.20 -19.39
CA LYS A 63 -15.25 1.24 -17.92
C LYS A 63 -16.55 0.97 -17.13
N GLY A 64 -17.61 0.50 -17.78
CA GLY A 64 -18.95 0.42 -17.18
C GLY A 64 -19.78 -0.84 -17.46
N VAL A 65 -19.30 -1.84 -18.20
CA VAL A 65 -20.05 -3.09 -18.43
C VAL A 65 -19.11 -4.29 -18.55
N THR A 66 -18.69 -4.86 -17.41
CA THR A 66 -18.17 -6.24 -17.34
C THR A 66 -18.95 -7.11 -16.35
N HIS A 67 -20.03 -6.59 -15.76
CA HIS A 67 -20.91 -7.35 -14.87
C HIS A 67 -22.16 -7.93 -15.52
N ARG A 68 -22.31 -7.89 -16.85
CA ARG A 68 -23.40 -8.61 -17.54
C ARG A 68 -22.88 -9.20 -18.85
N ILE A 69 -23.28 -10.46 -19.07
CA ILE A 69 -22.95 -11.38 -20.17
C ILE A 69 -21.78 -12.31 -19.82
N GLY A 70 -22.13 -13.55 -19.46
CA GLY A 70 -21.21 -14.66 -19.31
C GLY A 70 -20.53 -14.96 -20.65
N GLY A 71 -19.21 -15.14 -20.59
CA GLY A 71 -18.34 -15.40 -21.73
C GLY A 71 -17.22 -14.36 -21.84
N LYS A 72 -16.03 -14.67 -21.34
CA LYS A 72 -14.83 -13.86 -21.60
C LYS A 72 -14.63 -13.79 -23.11
N SER A 73 -14.63 -12.59 -23.71
CA SER A 73 -14.40 -12.45 -25.16
C SER A 73 -13.07 -13.11 -25.59
N GLU A 74 -13.05 -13.76 -26.77
CA GLU A 74 -11.85 -14.45 -27.32
C GLU A 74 -10.61 -13.53 -27.29
N ARG A 75 -10.78 -12.24 -27.57
CA ARG A 75 -9.75 -11.18 -27.46
C ARG A 75 -9.18 -11.05 -26.05
N ALA A 76 -10.03 -10.98 -25.03
CA ALA A 76 -9.59 -10.84 -23.64
C ALA A 76 -8.81 -12.09 -23.20
N GLN A 77 -9.21 -13.27 -23.67
CA GLN A 77 -8.51 -14.51 -23.39
C GLN A 77 -7.14 -14.57 -24.10
N ILE A 78 -7.04 -14.13 -25.36
CA ILE A 78 -5.76 -14.04 -26.10
C ILE A 78 -4.82 -13.05 -25.40
N ALA A 79 -5.31 -11.86 -25.03
CA ALA A 79 -4.51 -10.85 -24.33
C ALA A 79 -4.01 -11.37 -22.98
N GLN A 80 -4.85 -12.08 -22.23
CA GLN A 80 -4.46 -12.73 -20.99
C GLN A 80 -3.31 -13.74 -21.22
N VAL A 81 -3.45 -14.65 -22.18
CA VAL A 81 -2.44 -15.67 -22.49
C VAL A 81 -1.11 -15.05 -22.91
N LEU A 82 -1.13 -14.02 -23.77
CA LEU A 82 0.09 -13.38 -24.25
C LEU A 82 0.82 -12.64 -23.11
N ASN A 83 0.08 -11.99 -22.21
CA ASN A 83 0.68 -11.32 -21.05
C ASN A 83 1.22 -12.32 -20.02
N GLU A 84 0.54 -13.44 -19.79
CA GLU A 84 1.04 -14.54 -18.95
C GLU A 84 2.36 -15.11 -19.50
N LYS A 85 2.47 -15.30 -20.82
CA LYS A 85 3.70 -15.75 -21.48
C LYS A 85 4.81 -14.69 -21.49
N ALA A 86 4.45 -13.41 -21.61
CA ALA A 86 5.40 -12.32 -21.50
C ALA A 86 6.03 -12.22 -20.10
N ALA A 87 5.24 -12.55 -19.06
CA ALA A 87 5.68 -12.54 -17.67
C ALA A 87 6.52 -13.77 -17.30
N SER A 88 6.29 -14.92 -17.96
CA SER A 88 7.02 -16.17 -17.69
C SER A 88 8.28 -16.37 -18.55
N ALA A 89 8.53 -15.51 -19.53
CA ALA A 89 9.77 -15.55 -20.31
C ALA A 89 10.98 -15.13 -19.42
N PRO A 90 12.03 -15.96 -19.31
CA PRO A 90 13.22 -15.60 -18.54
C PRO A 90 13.85 -14.34 -19.13
N ARG A 91 14.04 -13.31 -18.29
CA ARG A 91 14.79 -12.10 -18.64
C ARG A 91 16.26 -12.46 -18.86
N LEU A 92 16.60 -12.85 -20.08
CA LEU A 92 17.97 -12.75 -20.59
C LEU A 92 18.24 -11.26 -20.85
N GLU A 93 18.70 -10.57 -19.80
CA GLU A 93 19.28 -9.24 -19.96
C GLU A 93 20.53 -9.32 -20.85
N ARG A 94 20.49 -8.54 -21.92
CA ARG A 94 21.62 -7.89 -22.62
C ARG A 94 23.02 -8.34 -22.16
N MET A 95 23.45 -9.51 -22.61
CA MET A 95 24.85 -9.72 -22.95
C MET A 95 24.95 -9.68 -24.46
N LEU A 96 25.47 -8.56 -24.98
CA LEU A 96 26.43 -8.50 -26.09
C LEU A 96 26.58 -7.03 -26.51
N GLY A 97 27.79 -6.50 -26.36
CA GLY A 97 28.27 -5.41 -27.22
C GLY A 97 28.52 -4.05 -26.59
N ARG A 98 29.32 -3.97 -25.53
CA ARG A 98 30.29 -2.86 -25.40
C ARG A 98 31.59 -3.41 -24.82
N ARG A 99 32.56 -3.58 -25.72
CA ARG A 99 33.99 -3.63 -25.38
C ARG A 99 34.32 -2.35 -24.62
N PHE A 100 34.71 -2.48 -23.36
CA PHE A 100 35.68 -1.59 -22.75
C PHE A 100 36.67 -2.48 -22.01
N ASP A 101 37.94 -2.22 -22.30
CA ASP A 101 39.08 -2.99 -21.89
C ASP A 101 39.16 -3.13 -20.37
N PHE A 102 39.64 -4.30 -19.96
CA PHE A 102 40.01 -4.62 -18.60
C PHE A 102 41.13 -3.67 -18.14
N ASP A 103 40.81 -2.80 -17.18
CA ASP A 103 41.79 -2.42 -16.16
C ASP A 103 41.35 -3.04 -14.84
N LEU A 104 42.15 -4.03 -14.45
CA LEU A 104 41.96 -4.87 -13.29
C LEU A 104 42.55 -4.15 -12.09
N GLU A 105 41.78 -3.32 -11.38
CA GLU A 105 42.08 -3.01 -9.98
C GLU A 105 40.90 -2.36 -9.22
N LYS A 106 40.58 -2.96 -8.06
CA LYS A 106 39.81 -2.45 -6.91
C LYS A 106 38.27 -2.44 -6.96
N GLY A 107 37.69 -3.40 -6.20
CA GLY A 107 36.61 -3.12 -5.23
C GLY A 107 35.17 -3.44 -5.66
N GLY A 108 34.50 -4.35 -4.95
CA GLY A 108 33.05 -4.58 -5.14
C GLY A 108 32.39 -5.71 -4.34
N SER A 109 32.64 -5.82 -3.03
CA SER A 109 31.96 -6.81 -2.15
C SER A 109 30.70 -6.26 -1.42
N SER A 110 30.27 -5.04 -1.74
CA SER A 110 29.21 -4.34 -0.99
C SER A 110 27.78 -4.63 -1.48
N SER A 111 27.57 -4.91 -2.76
CA SER A 111 26.22 -5.06 -3.32
C SER A 111 25.51 -6.34 -2.90
N VAL A 112 26.22 -7.48 -2.92
CA VAL A 112 25.66 -8.79 -2.52
C VAL A 112 25.37 -8.83 -1.02
N SER A 113 26.28 -8.29 -0.19
CA SER A 113 26.10 -8.27 1.26
C SER A 113 24.99 -7.32 1.73
N SER A 114 24.74 -6.21 1.02
CA SER A 114 23.60 -5.34 1.29
C SER A 114 22.26 -5.92 0.85
N ALA A 115 22.22 -6.67 -0.26
CA ALA A 115 21.01 -7.33 -0.73
C ALA A 115 20.57 -8.45 0.23
N VAL A 116 21.50 -9.32 0.64
CA VAL A 116 21.22 -10.41 1.60
C VAL A 116 20.70 -9.87 2.93
N LYS A 117 21.30 -8.79 3.45
CA LYS A 117 20.82 -8.15 4.69
C LYS A 117 19.42 -7.53 4.58
N ALA A 118 19.04 -7.05 3.39
CA ALA A 118 17.71 -6.49 3.16
C ALA A 118 16.63 -7.58 3.12
N ASP A 119 16.93 -8.71 2.49
CA ASP A 119 16.04 -9.87 2.43
C ASP A 119 15.85 -10.51 3.82
N ASP A 120 16.92 -10.61 4.61
CA ASP A 120 16.87 -11.09 6.00
C ASP A 120 16.01 -10.17 6.89
N ALA A 121 16.16 -8.86 6.76
CA ALA A 121 15.37 -7.89 7.51
C ALA A 121 13.88 -7.97 7.15
N HIS A 122 13.55 -8.11 5.87
CA HIS A 122 12.16 -8.26 5.41
C HIS A 122 11.53 -9.56 5.91
N LEU A 123 12.27 -10.67 5.85
CA LEU A 123 11.81 -11.96 6.38
C LEU A 123 11.58 -11.88 7.89
N GLN A 124 12.51 -11.25 8.61
CA GLN A 124 12.38 -11.08 10.06
C GLN A 124 11.17 -10.21 10.43
N SER A 125 10.95 -9.10 9.71
CA SER A 125 9.76 -8.25 9.90
C SER A 125 8.46 -9.01 9.62
N SER A 126 8.45 -9.89 8.62
CA SER A 126 7.27 -10.73 8.29
C SER A 126 6.97 -11.73 9.42
N LYS A 127 7.99 -12.42 9.93
CA LYS A 127 7.86 -13.33 11.08
C LYS A 127 7.37 -12.59 12.34
N GLN A 128 7.90 -11.40 12.60
CA GLN A 128 7.46 -10.57 13.73
C GLN A 128 6.01 -10.09 13.57
N ALA A 129 5.61 -9.67 12.37
CA ALA A 129 4.23 -9.28 12.09
C ALA A 129 3.27 -10.45 12.36
N PHE A 130 3.56 -11.65 11.86
CA PHE A 130 2.75 -12.84 12.13
C PHE A 130 2.74 -13.22 13.62
N ALA A 131 3.90 -13.24 14.28
CA ALA A 131 3.98 -13.56 15.71
C ALA A 131 3.15 -12.57 16.57
N SER A 132 3.13 -11.29 16.21
CA SER A 132 2.31 -10.28 16.89
C SER A 132 0.81 -10.47 16.66
N LEU A 133 0.39 -10.93 15.46
CA LEU A 133 -1.00 -11.33 15.20
C LEU A 133 -1.38 -12.54 16.05
N GLN A 134 -0.50 -13.53 16.16
CA GLN A 134 -0.76 -14.73 16.97
C GLN A 134 -0.87 -14.38 18.46
N LYS A 135 -0.02 -13.48 18.97
CA LYS A 135 -0.13 -12.94 20.33
C LYS A 135 -1.48 -12.26 20.55
N TRP A 136 -1.88 -11.39 19.63
CA TRP A 136 -3.16 -10.70 19.70
C TRP A 136 -4.35 -11.68 19.70
N ALA A 137 -4.31 -12.69 18.83
CA ALA A 137 -5.33 -13.72 18.77
C ALA A 137 -5.41 -14.56 20.06
N ALA A 138 -4.26 -14.89 20.66
CA ALA A 138 -4.21 -15.62 21.93
C ALA A 138 -4.80 -14.78 23.09
N GLU A 139 -4.49 -13.48 23.15
CA GLU A 139 -5.10 -12.57 24.11
C GLU A 139 -6.62 -12.49 23.93
N ALA A 140 -7.11 -12.46 22.68
CA ALA A 140 -8.54 -12.47 22.37
C ALA A 140 -9.21 -13.82 22.72
N GLU A 141 -8.52 -14.94 22.54
CA GLU A 141 -9.03 -16.29 22.84
C GLU A 141 -9.33 -16.45 24.33
N ALA A 142 -8.48 -15.88 25.19
CA ALA A 142 -8.61 -15.91 26.64
C ALA A 142 -9.78 -15.07 27.19
N LEU A 143 -10.41 -14.21 26.37
CA LEU A 143 -11.53 -13.38 26.81
C LEU A 143 -12.87 -14.14 26.74
N PRO A 144 -13.78 -13.92 27.71
CA PRO A 144 -15.07 -14.62 27.77
C PRO A 144 -16.03 -14.19 26.65
N HIS A 145 -15.94 -12.94 26.20
CA HIS A 145 -16.77 -12.40 25.13
C HIS A 145 -15.92 -12.02 23.93
N LYS A 146 -16.25 -12.59 22.77
CA LYS A 146 -15.53 -12.38 21.52
C LYS A 146 -16.40 -11.56 20.57
N SER A 147 -16.02 -10.30 20.37
CA SER A 147 -16.65 -9.40 19.39
C SER A 147 -15.58 -8.56 18.70
N VAL A 148 -15.88 -8.00 17.53
CA VAL A 148 -14.90 -7.23 16.74
C VAL A 148 -14.33 -6.09 17.58
N LYS A 149 -15.20 -5.40 18.33
CA LYS A 149 -14.85 -4.32 19.22
C LYS A 149 -13.91 -4.77 20.33
N VAL A 150 -14.18 -5.90 20.98
CA VAL A 150 -13.33 -6.43 22.06
C VAL A 150 -11.95 -6.78 21.53
N VAL A 151 -11.88 -7.51 20.41
CA VAL A 151 -10.60 -7.86 19.77
C VAL A 151 -9.84 -6.59 19.34
N TYR A 152 -10.55 -5.62 18.76
CA TYR A 152 -9.95 -4.35 18.34
C TYR A 152 -9.37 -3.54 19.50
N MET A 153 -9.98 -3.58 20.67
CA MET A 153 -9.47 -2.85 21.83
C MET A 153 -8.13 -3.38 22.33
N ILE A 154 -7.79 -4.66 22.11
CA ILE A 154 -6.45 -5.18 22.39
C ILE A 154 -5.42 -4.46 21.51
N TYR A 155 -5.67 -4.41 20.18
CA TYR A 155 -4.85 -3.64 19.24
C TYR A 155 -4.73 -2.17 19.64
N LYS A 156 -5.86 -1.52 19.93
CA LYS A 156 -5.91 -0.07 20.21
C LYS A 156 -5.20 0.32 21.51
N ASN A 157 -5.15 -0.59 22.48
CA ASN A 157 -4.54 -0.38 23.78
C ASN A 157 -3.06 -0.84 23.81
N ASP A 158 -2.52 -1.34 22.70
CA ASP A 158 -1.07 -1.53 22.52
C ASP A 158 -0.39 -0.17 22.33
N THR A 159 -0.15 0.52 23.45
CA THR A 159 0.33 1.90 23.45
C THR A 159 1.86 1.98 23.50
N PRO A 160 2.51 2.85 22.71
CA PRO A 160 3.93 3.11 22.85
C PRO A 160 4.27 3.80 24.17
N LYS A 161 5.49 3.56 24.68
CA LYS A 161 6.02 4.30 25.84
C LYS A 161 6.56 5.64 25.35
N THR A 162 5.88 6.73 25.70
CA THR A 162 6.23 8.09 25.25
C THR A 162 6.09 9.12 26.36
N THR A 163 6.71 10.28 26.18
CA THR A 163 6.51 11.43 27.08
C THR A 163 5.47 12.39 26.51
N LEU A 164 4.41 12.65 27.29
CA LEU A 164 3.29 13.47 26.84
C LEU A 164 3.70 14.93 26.58
N MET A 165 3.01 15.58 25.64
CA MET A 165 3.17 17.02 25.41
C MET A 165 2.71 17.83 26.61
N ASN A 166 3.55 18.79 27.03
CA ASN A 166 3.11 19.88 27.91
C ASN A 166 2.24 20.89 27.14
N ASP A 167 1.57 21.80 27.85
CA ASP A 167 0.62 22.74 27.26
C ASP A 167 1.24 23.63 26.17
N ALA A 168 2.49 24.04 26.33
CA ALA A 168 3.18 24.85 25.31
C ALA A 168 3.38 24.05 24.02
N ALA A 169 3.76 22.78 24.11
CA ALA A 169 3.88 21.89 22.96
C ALA A 169 2.52 21.60 22.31
N GLN A 170 1.45 21.42 23.10
CA GLN A 170 0.10 21.24 22.54
C GLN A 170 -0.38 22.48 21.79
N ARG A 171 -0.14 23.69 22.32
CA ARG A 171 -0.44 24.96 21.63
C ARG A 171 0.34 25.09 20.33
N ASN A 172 1.64 24.82 20.34
CA ASN A 172 2.47 24.84 19.12
C ASN A 172 1.99 23.81 18.09
N TYR A 173 1.53 22.64 18.53
CA TYR A 173 0.97 21.62 17.66
C TYR A 173 -0.31 22.11 16.96
N PHE A 174 -1.25 22.70 17.70
CA PHE A 174 -2.46 23.28 17.09
C PHE A 174 -2.15 24.45 16.15
N GLN A 175 -1.24 25.35 16.53
CA GLN A 175 -0.79 26.44 15.68
C GLN A 175 -0.22 25.90 14.36
N THR A 176 0.53 24.78 14.42
CA THR A 176 1.06 24.11 13.23
C THR A 176 -0.05 23.59 12.32
N LEU A 177 -1.13 23.02 12.86
CA LEU A 177 -2.27 22.54 12.05
C LEU A 177 -2.96 23.70 11.33
N ILE A 178 -3.19 24.82 12.03
CA ILE A 178 -3.79 26.04 11.47
C ILE A 178 -2.90 26.64 10.37
N GLU A 179 -1.59 26.74 10.62
CA GLU A 179 -0.62 27.21 9.61
C GLU A 179 -0.62 26.36 8.34
N LEU A 180 -0.80 25.04 8.47
CA LEU A 180 -0.86 24.13 7.34
C LEU A 180 -2.18 24.28 6.56
N ASP A 181 -3.29 24.49 7.25
CA ASP A 181 -4.60 24.71 6.62
C ASP A 181 -4.65 26.02 5.81
N HIS A 182 -3.93 27.04 6.26
CA HIS A 182 -3.79 28.30 5.51
C HIS A 182 -2.91 28.19 4.26
N LYS A 183 -2.25 27.05 4.00
CA LYS A 183 -1.46 26.88 2.78
C LYS A 183 -2.36 26.70 1.55
N LYS A 184 -1.85 27.11 0.39
CA LYS A 184 -2.61 27.05 -0.87
C LYS A 184 -2.92 25.63 -1.36
N ASN A 185 -2.14 24.62 -0.95
CA ASN A 185 -2.15 23.28 -1.52
C ASN A 185 -2.57 22.18 -0.53
N ILE A 186 -2.84 22.51 0.72
CA ILE A 186 -3.21 21.56 1.79
C ILE A 186 -4.52 22.01 2.42
N ILE A 187 -5.30 21.04 2.91
CA ILE A 187 -6.45 21.23 3.80
C ILE A 187 -6.16 20.40 5.04
N VAL A 188 -6.42 20.97 6.21
CA VAL A 188 -6.40 20.25 7.48
C VAL A 188 -7.79 20.33 8.09
N ARG A 189 -8.42 19.16 8.31
CA ARG A 189 -9.78 19.10 8.85
C ARG A 189 -9.92 18.05 9.94
N PRO A 190 -10.71 18.29 11.00
CA PRO A 190 -11.06 17.26 11.96
C PRO A 190 -11.84 16.14 11.28
N GLN A 191 -11.57 14.89 11.64
CA GLN A 191 -12.29 13.73 11.11
C GLN A 191 -13.77 13.75 11.50
N ALA A 192 -14.11 14.34 12.66
CA ALA A 192 -15.50 14.53 13.10
C ALA A 192 -16.31 15.44 12.15
N GLN A 193 -15.62 16.19 11.28
CA GLN A 193 -16.23 17.09 10.30
C GLN A 193 -16.13 16.54 8.88
N ASP A 194 -15.87 15.24 8.67
CA ASP A 194 -15.71 14.64 7.32
C ASP A 194 -16.88 14.92 6.36
N GLU A 195 -18.10 15.10 6.90
CA GLU A 195 -19.32 15.35 6.14
C GLU A 195 -19.52 16.81 5.70
N LEU A 196 -18.75 17.76 6.27
CA LEU A 196 -18.88 19.17 5.92
C LEU A 196 -18.27 19.49 4.56
N ASN A 197 -18.79 20.52 3.89
CA ASN A 197 -18.16 21.09 2.70
C ASN A 197 -16.97 21.99 3.09
N GLU A 198 -16.06 22.23 2.14
CA GLU A 198 -14.84 23.01 2.40
C GLU A 198 -15.12 24.46 2.83
N ASP A 199 -16.19 25.08 2.34
CA ASP A 199 -16.64 26.43 2.70
C ASP A 199 -17.20 26.53 4.13
N GLN A 200 -17.53 25.40 4.74
CA GLN A 200 -18.03 25.31 6.12
C GLN A 200 -16.92 25.00 7.12
N LEU A 201 -15.71 24.70 6.64
CA LEU A 201 -14.58 24.36 7.50
C LEU A 201 -13.98 25.62 8.13
N ASP A 202 -13.90 25.59 9.45
CA ASP A 202 -13.16 26.56 10.24
C ASP A 202 -12.37 25.81 11.31
N LEU A 203 -11.14 25.43 10.95
CA LEU A 203 -10.25 24.68 11.83
C LEU A 203 -9.90 25.48 13.09
N GLY A 204 -9.71 26.79 12.97
CA GLY A 204 -9.41 27.67 14.10
C GLY A 204 -10.54 27.68 15.12
N ARG A 205 -11.78 27.86 14.66
CA ARG A 205 -12.98 27.82 15.51
C ARG A 205 -13.19 26.45 16.14
N TYR A 206 -12.98 25.37 15.41
CA TYR A 206 -13.09 24.02 15.95
C TYR A 206 -12.07 23.79 17.08
N ILE A 207 -10.79 24.15 16.87
CA ILE A 207 -9.74 24.03 17.89
C ILE A 207 -10.04 24.89 19.12
N ALA A 208 -10.58 26.09 18.93
CA ALA A 208 -10.85 27.01 20.02
C ALA A 208 -12.05 26.59 20.89
N ASN A 209 -13.09 26.00 20.30
CA ASN A 209 -14.39 25.81 20.96
C ASN A 209 -14.73 24.34 21.26
N GLU A 210 -14.18 23.39 20.52
CA GLU A 210 -14.54 21.97 20.67
C GLU A 210 -13.55 21.25 21.58
N ASN A 211 -14.04 20.73 22.71
CA ASN A 211 -13.21 19.92 23.62
C ASN A 211 -12.60 18.70 22.92
N ASN A 212 -13.31 18.15 21.93
CA ASN A 212 -12.87 17.00 21.14
C ASN A 212 -11.63 17.29 20.29
N ALA A 213 -11.32 18.55 19.98
CA ALA A 213 -10.13 18.91 19.20
C ALA A 213 -8.82 18.40 19.83
N ARG A 214 -8.78 18.25 21.16
CA ARG A 214 -7.63 17.69 21.88
C ARG A 214 -7.41 16.20 21.63
N THR A 215 -8.44 15.48 21.21
CA THR A 215 -8.42 14.02 21.13
C THR A 215 -8.77 13.44 19.77
N ASP A 216 -9.43 14.23 18.91
CA ASP A 216 -9.87 13.81 17.59
C ASP A 216 -8.69 13.68 16.64
N PHE A 217 -8.88 12.92 15.57
CA PHE A 217 -7.93 12.90 14.48
C PHE A 217 -8.19 14.06 13.52
N PHE A 218 -7.12 14.57 12.94
CA PHE A 218 -7.14 15.56 11.86
C PHE A 218 -6.63 14.90 10.58
N ARG A 219 -7.38 15.04 9.50
CA ARG A 219 -6.95 14.68 8.15
C ARG A 219 -6.14 15.82 7.57
N ILE A 220 -5.09 15.46 6.85
CA ILE A 220 -4.24 16.35 6.07
C ILE A 220 -4.37 15.88 4.62
N THR A 221 -4.96 16.68 3.75
CA THR A 221 -5.22 16.29 2.36
C THR A 221 -4.67 17.34 1.41
N PRO A 222 -4.22 16.96 0.20
CA PRO A 222 -3.94 17.94 -0.84
C PRO A 222 -5.25 18.58 -1.31
N LYS A 223 -5.24 19.88 -1.67
CA LYS A 223 -6.43 20.55 -2.26
C LYS A 223 -6.84 19.89 -3.58
N GLU A 224 -5.87 19.55 -4.41
CA GLU A 224 -6.09 18.66 -5.54
C GLU A 224 -6.28 17.23 -5.00
N GLN A 225 -7.53 16.87 -4.74
CA GLN A 225 -7.88 15.59 -4.14
C GLN A 225 -7.33 14.42 -4.97
N ARG A 226 -6.73 13.46 -4.28
CA ARG A 226 -6.14 12.27 -4.88
C ARG A 226 -6.98 11.07 -4.48
N ALA A 227 -7.42 10.29 -5.46
CA ALA A 227 -8.17 9.07 -5.19
C ALA A 227 -7.27 8.06 -4.47
N ILE A 228 -7.85 7.40 -3.46
CA ILE A 228 -7.22 6.23 -2.84
C ILE A 228 -7.46 5.03 -3.76
N GLU A 229 -6.39 4.48 -4.33
CA GLU A 229 -6.46 3.35 -5.26
C GLU A 229 -6.73 2.04 -4.51
N PRO A 230 -7.34 1.00 -5.12
CA PRO A 230 -7.68 -0.25 -4.43
C PRO A 230 -6.51 -0.94 -3.71
N ASN A 231 -5.29 -0.78 -4.22
CA ASN A 231 -4.03 -1.36 -3.73
C ASN A 231 -3.23 -0.43 -2.81
N TRP A 232 -3.89 0.50 -2.12
CA TRP A 232 -3.21 1.38 -1.17
C TRP A 232 -2.70 0.66 0.09
N GLY A 233 -1.69 1.23 0.73
CA GLY A 233 -1.20 0.84 2.05
C GLY A 233 -1.11 2.04 3.00
N ARG A 234 -1.09 1.75 4.30
CA ARG A 234 -0.84 2.76 5.34
C ARG A 234 0.58 2.64 5.87
N LEU A 235 1.22 3.79 6.04
CA LEU A 235 2.45 3.94 6.81
C LEU A 235 2.08 4.64 8.12
N THR A 236 2.18 3.93 9.24
CA THR A 236 2.07 4.49 10.59
C THR A 236 3.44 5.00 11.02
N ILE A 237 3.50 6.21 11.58
CA ILE A 237 4.73 6.85 12.03
C ILE A 237 4.63 7.16 13.52
N SER A 238 5.61 6.68 14.28
CA SER A 238 5.69 6.83 15.73
C SER A 238 6.89 7.68 16.11
N VAL A 239 6.62 8.86 16.67
CA VAL A 239 7.63 9.80 17.20
C VAL A 239 7.28 10.20 18.62
N GLU A 240 8.27 10.63 19.39
CA GLU A 240 8.03 11.25 20.68
C GLU A 240 7.09 12.45 20.50
N PRO A 241 6.05 12.62 21.34
CA PRO A 241 5.04 13.66 21.16
C PRO A 241 5.60 15.07 21.00
N ARG A 242 6.75 15.40 21.62
CA ARG A 242 7.43 16.69 21.42
C ARG A 242 7.78 17.00 19.95
N TYR A 243 7.93 15.98 19.10
CA TYR A 243 8.24 16.12 17.67
C TYR A 243 7.00 16.07 16.76
N ALA A 244 5.79 15.91 17.30
CA ALA A 244 4.59 15.75 16.48
C ALA A 244 4.39 16.91 15.49
N ALA A 245 4.59 18.16 15.94
CA ALA A 245 4.45 19.34 15.08
C ALA A 245 5.47 19.35 13.93
N GLN A 246 6.71 18.93 14.21
CA GLN A 246 7.77 18.81 13.21
C GLN A 246 7.44 17.70 12.20
N LEU A 247 6.95 16.56 12.68
CA LEU A 247 6.50 15.46 11.82
C LEU A 247 5.33 15.88 10.93
N THR A 248 4.32 16.56 11.47
CA THR A 248 3.14 17.02 10.71
C THR A 248 3.56 17.96 9.57
N ARG A 249 4.49 18.89 9.80
CA ARG A 249 5.07 19.74 8.74
C ARG A 249 5.79 18.93 7.67
N ALA A 250 6.55 17.92 8.08
CA ALA A 250 7.27 17.03 7.16
C ALA A 250 6.30 16.17 6.33
N MET A 251 5.24 15.64 6.93
CA MET A 251 4.18 14.89 6.24
C MET A 251 3.51 15.73 5.16
N ALA A 252 3.09 16.96 5.47
CA ALA A 252 2.50 17.87 4.50
C ALA A 252 3.48 18.21 3.36
N SER A 253 4.75 18.47 3.70
CA SER A 253 5.80 18.76 2.71
C SER A 253 6.12 17.55 1.81
N LEU A 254 6.06 16.33 2.35
CA LEU A 254 6.24 15.11 1.57
C LEU A 254 5.05 14.89 0.62
N MET A 255 3.83 15.13 1.11
CA MET A 255 2.59 14.99 0.33
C MET A 255 2.55 15.96 -0.87
N ASP A 256 3.07 17.16 -0.72
CA ASP A 256 3.23 18.12 -1.82
C ASP A 256 4.15 17.56 -2.94
N LYS A 257 5.23 16.88 -2.55
CA LYS A 257 6.25 16.35 -3.48
C LYS A 257 5.90 14.97 -4.06
N GLU A 258 5.08 14.18 -3.38
CA GLU A 258 4.84 12.77 -3.70
C GLU A 258 3.36 12.51 -3.95
N LYS A 259 2.99 12.44 -5.24
CA LYS A 259 1.60 12.19 -5.69
C LYS A 259 1.03 10.84 -5.24
N ALA A 260 1.89 9.88 -4.89
CA ALA A 260 1.48 8.59 -4.35
C ALA A 260 0.81 8.72 -2.97
N ILE A 261 1.05 9.80 -2.23
CA ILE A 261 0.43 10.02 -0.91
C ILE A 261 -0.93 10.68 -1.14
N ALA A 262 -2.01 9.95 -0.88
CA ALA A 262 -3.36 10.45 -1.07
C ALA A 262 -3.84 11.31 0.11
N GLN A 263 -3.45 10.92 1.34
CA GLN A 263 -3.90 11.57 2.57
C GLN A 263 -2.91 11.32 3.71
N GLY A 264 -2.82 12.25 4.65
CA GLY A 264 -2.24 12.06 5.98
C GLY A 264 -3.30 12.16 7.08
N LYS A 265 -2.99 11.63 8.25
CA LYS A 265 -3.86 11.71 9.43
C LYS A 265 -3.00 11.78 10.69
N VAL A 266 -3.34 12.68 11.60
CA VAL A 266 -2.64 12.85 12.88
C VAL A 266 -3.62 13.02 14.02
N VAL A 267 -3.33 12.47 15.20
CA VAL A 267 -4.21 12.60 16.37
C VAL A 267 -4.02 13.95 17.06
N GLY A 268 -5.06 14.41 17.76
CA GLY A 268 -5.00 15.56 18.64
C GLY A 268 -3.96 15.41 19.76
N PRO A 269 -3.44 16.52 20.26
CA PRO A 269 -2.23 16.55 21.08
C PRO A 269 -2.38 15.82 22.43
N ALA A 270 -3.58 15.72 23.01
CA ALA A 270 -3.79 15.06 24.30
C ALA A 270 -3.72 13.52 24.22
N LYS A 271 -3.87 12.96 23.01
CA LYS A 271 -3.77 11.52 22.72
C LYS A 271 -2.53 11.13 21.90
N TYR A 272 -1.71 12.09 21.49
CA TYR A 272 -0.48 11.80 20.76
C TYR A 272 0.47 10.95 21.61
N GLY A 273 0.86 9.79 21.10
CA GLY A 273 1.69 8.81 21.83
C GLY A 273 0.96 7.97 22.88
N LYS A 274 -0.37 8.09 23.02
CA LYS A 274 -1.20 7.32 23.98
C LYS A 274 -2.05 6.22 23.34
N GLN A 275 -1.87 6.00 22.05
CA GLN A 275 -2.58 4.98 21.29
C GLN A 275 -1.65 4.43 20.23
N THR A 276 -2.04 3.29 19.67
CA THR A 276 -1.28 2.52 18.69
C THR A 276 -0.83 3.34 17.48
N ASP A 277 -1.67 4.26 16.98
CA ASP A 277 -1.37 5.11 15.84
C ASP A 277 -1.62 6.61 16.14
N SER A 278 -0.55 7.40 16.07
CA SER A 278 -0.62 8.87 16.26
C SER A 278 -0.48 9.65 14.96
N ALA A 279 0.28 9.13 13.98
CA ALA A 279 0.42 9.71 12.66
C ALA A 279 0.41 8.61 11.57
N ILE A 280 -0.28 8.87 10.47
CA ILE A 280 -0.53 7.90 9.39
C ILE A 280 -0.43 8.61 8.03
N LEU A 281 0.19 7.97 7.05
CA LEU A 281 0.10 8.31 5.64
C LEU A 281 -0.62 7.19 4.87
N TYR A 282 -1.55 7.56 4.01
CA TYR A 282 -2.24 6.69 3.06
C TYR A 282 -1.55 6.80 1.71
N ILE A 283 -0.97 5.69 1.23
CA ILE A 283 -0.05 5.65 0.10
C ILE A 283 -0.60 4.69 -0.96
N ASN A 284 -0.79 5.18 -2.18
CA ASN A 284 -1.02 4.35 -3.36
C ASN A 284 0.32 3.72 -3.76
N GLY A 285 0.49 2.43 -3.42
CA GLY A 285 1.73 1.71 -3.65
C GLY A 285 1.92 0.55 -2.68
N ASP A 286 2.99 -0.21 -2.94
CA ASP A 286 3.39 -1.39 -2.19
C ASP A 286 4.28 -1.05 -0.98
N LEU A 287 4.73 -2.09 -0.29
CA LEU A 287 5.69 -2.03 0.80
C LEU A 287 6.98 -1.29 0.40
N ALA A 288 7.55 -1.58 -0.77
CA ALA A 288 8.82 -1.01 -1.21
C ALA A 288 8.71 0.51 -1.43
N LYS A 289 7.63 0.99 -2.06
CA LYS A 289 7.35 2.42 -2.23
C LYS A 289 7.15 3.09 -0.88
N SER A 290 6.41 2.45 0.03
CA SER A 290 6.11 3.00 1.36
C SER A 290 7.34 3.08 2.25
N ALA A 291 8.21 2.07 2.24
CA ALA A 291 9.49 2.09 2.94
C ALA A 291 10.40 3.22 2.43
N LYS A 292 10.51 3.40 1.11
CA LYS A 292 11.26 4.52 0.50
C LYS A 292 10.71 5.89 0.93
N LEU A 293 9.39 6.04 0.98
CA LEU A 293 8.74 7.28 1.42
C LEU A 293 8.95 7.53 2.91
N GLY A 294 8.91 6.49 3.75
CA GLY A 294 9.19 6.57 5.19
C GLY A 294 10.62 7.03 5.48
N GLU A 295 11.61 6.48 4.77
CA GLU A 295 13.01 6.92 4.91
C GLU A 295 13.23 8.35 4.37
N LYS A 296 12.53 8.74 3.30
CA LYS A 296 12.52 10.13 2.82
C LYS A 296 11.92 11.07 3.86
N LEU A 297 10.82 10.66 4.52
CA LEU A 297 10.17 11.42 5.60
C LEU A 297 11.12 11.62 6.79
N LYS A 298 11.81 10.56 7.23
CA LYS A 298 12.80 10.63 8.30
C LYS A 298 13.86 11.68 8.00
N LYS A 299 14.51 11.57 6.83
CA LYS A 299 15.59 12.49 6.42
C LYS A 299 15.11 13.93 6.34
N MET A 300 13.94 14.18 5.74
CA MET A 300 13.44 15.54 5.54
C MET A 300 12.81 16.16 6.78
N SER A 301 12.38 15.35 7.75
CA SER A 301 11.77 15.88 8.97
C SER A 301 12.78 16.57 9.86
N GLY A 302 14.06 16.19 9.80
CA GLY A 302 15.10 16.67 10.71
C GLY A 302 14.89 16.21 12.17
N ILE A 303 13.99 15.26 12.40
CA ILE A 303 13.78 14.63 13.70
C ILE A 303 14.96 13.69 13.93
N PRO A 304 15.64 13.78 15.09
CA PRO A 304 16.79 12.92 15.36
C PRO A 304 16.32 11.46 15.57
N SER A 305 17.23 10.51 15.40
CA SER A 305 16.89 9.06 15.38
C SER A 305 16.17 8.58 16.64
N GLU A 306 16.56 9.10 17.80
CA GLU A 306 15.98 8.84 19.11
C GLU A 306 14.59 9.48 19.28
N GLY A 307 14.23 10.44 18.44
CA GLY A 307 12.89 11.00 18.36
C GLY A 307 11.87 10.06 17.73
N PHE A 308 12.31 9.03 17.00
CA PHE A 308 11.45 7.96 16.51
C PHE A 308 11.30 6.87 17.59
N VAL A 309 10.05 6.48 17.85
CA VAL A 309 9.71 5.55 18.92
C VAL A 309 9.76 4.12 18.40
N GLU A 310 10.44 3.25 19.14
CA GLU A 310 10.47 1.81 18.83
C GLU A 310 9.15 1.17 19.25
N HIS A 311 8.18 1.19 18.34
CA HIS A 311 6.87 0.58 18.50
C HIS A 311 6.35 0.18 17.12
N THR A 312 5.87 -1.06 17.01
CA THR A 312 5.20 -1.58 15.82
C THR A 312 3.82 -2.03 16.25
N PRO A 313 2.74 -1.39 15.76
CA PRO A 313 1.39 -1.86 15.99
C PRO A 313 1.24 -3.35 15.67
N LEU A 314 0.49 -4.07 16.50
CA LEU A 314 0.21 -5.50 16.29
C LEU A 314 -0.24 -5.74 14.85
N CYS A 315 0.36 -6.76 14.21
CA CYS A 315 0.06 -7.19 12.84
C CYS A 315 0.53 -6.24 11.71
N MET A 316 1.36 -5.23 12.02
CA MET A 316 2.01 -4.40 11.00
C MET A 316 3.45 -4.88 10.70
N HIS A 317 3.93 -4.59 9.50
CA HIS A 317 5.29 -4.87 9.05
C HIS A 317 6.20 -3.70 9.45
N SER A 318 7.24 -3.94 10.26
CA SER A 318 8.22 -2.90 10.58
C SER A 318 9.10 -2.61 9.38
N THR A 319 9.17 -1.33 8.97
CA THR A 319 10.08 -0.87 7.91
C THR A 319 11.28 -0.12 8.49
N GLY A 320 11.46 -0.15 9.81
CA GLY A 320 12.49 0.54 10.57
C GLY A 320 11.92 1.28 11.78
N ARG A 321 12.79 1.71 12.70
CA ARG A 321 12.39 2.38 13.95
C ARG A 321 11.37 3.49 13.72
N GLY A 322 10.24 3.41 14.40
CA GLY A 322 9.12 4.35 14.31
C GLY A 322 8.34 4.35 13.00
N LEU A 323 8.52 3.35 12.12
CA LEU A 323 7.81 3.22 10.85
C LEU A 323 7.22 1.81 10.70
N SER A 324 5.91 1.75 10.50
CA SER A 324 5.21 0.47 10.37
C SER A 324 4.22 0.52 9.21
N TYR A 325 4.18 -0.53 8.40
CA TYR A 325 3.40 -0.60 7.18
C TYR A 325 2.34 -1.70 7.22
N ALA A 326 1.19 -1.44 6.63
CA ALA A 326 0.21 -2.48 6.33
C ALA A 326 -0.62 -2.13 5.09
N GLU A 327 -0.93 -3.14 4.31
CA GLU A 327 -1.76 -3.07 3.12
C GLU A 327 -3.24 -3.24 3.46
N LYS A 328 -4.07 -2.56 2.66
CA LYS A 328 -5.52 -2.73 2.66
C LYS A 328 -5.93 -3.69 1.54
N VAL A 329 -6.81 -4.63 1.86
CA VAL A 329 -7.48 -5.51 0.88
C VAL A 329 -8.83 -4.89 0.48
N PRO A 330 -9.18 -4.82 -0.82
CA PRO A 330 -10.51 -4.42 -1.29
C PRO A 330 -11.67 -5.15 -0.57
N GLY A 331 -12.74 -4.44 -0.24
CA GLY A 331 -13.89 -4.99 0.49
C GLY A 331 -13.74 -5.15 2.01
N GLN A 332 -12.53 -5.02 2.57
CA GLN A 332 -12.30 -5.04 4.03
C GLN A 332 -12.42 -3.64 4.66
N SER A 333 -12.56 -3.57 5.99
CA SER A 333 -12.57 -2.30 6.74
C SER A 333 -11.34 -1.44 6.41
N VAL A 334 -11.54 -0.13 6.36
CA VAL A 334 -10.47 0.85 6.17
C VAL A 334 -9.59 1.01 7.42
N SER A 335 -10.10 0.63 8.59
CA SER A 335 -9.34 0.57 9.84
C SER A 335 -8.53 -0.72 9.89
N HIS A 336 -7.20 -0.60 10.01
CA HIS A 336 -6.31 -1.78 10.04
C HIS A 336 -6.60 -2.70 11.22
N GLY A 337 -6.69 -2.14 12.43
CA GLY A 337 -7.00 -2.92 13.62
C GLY A 337 -8.36 -3.61 13.51
N GLU A 338 -9.37 -2.95 12.95
CA GLU A 338 -10.68 -3.58 12.77
C GLU A 338 -10.63 -4.70 11.71
N ALA A 339 -9.96 -4.47 10.58
CA ALA A 339 -9.82 -5.45 9.52
C ALA A 339 -9.12 -6.73 9.99
N ARG A 340 -8.09 -6.60 10.83
CA ARG A 340 -7.37 -7.75 11.42
C ARG A 340 -8.13 -8.36 12.61
N SER A 341 -8.93 -7.58 13.36
CA SER A 341 -9.86 -8.16 14.35
C SER A 341 -10.84 -9.14 13.72
N HIS A 342 -11.32 -8.85 12.52
CA HIS A 342 -12.18 -9.78 11.79
C HIS A 342 -11.47 -11.07 11.37
N VAL A 343 -10.20 -11.00 10.95
CA VAL A 343 -9.37 -12.20 10.70
C VAL A 343 -9.28 -13.05 11.98
N ILE A 344 -8.98 -12.41 13.12
CA ILE A 344 -8.88 -13.11 14.40
C ILE A 344 -10.21 -13.76 14.78
N LEU A 345 -11.34 -13.07 14.63
CA LEU A 345 -12.64 -13.66 14.95
C LEU A 345 -12.98 -14.87 14.09
N ASP A 346 -12.69 -14.81 12.79
CA ASP A 346 -12.90 -15.97 11.92
C ASP A 346 -12.03 -17.15 12.38
N ALA A 347 -10.76 -16.89 12.73
CA ALA A 347 -9.88 -17.91 13.28
C ALA A 347 -10.37 -18.45 14.64
N LEU A 348 -10.95 -17.62 15.51
CA LEU A 348 -11.51 -18.06 16.80
C LEU A 348 -12.74 -18.95 16.66
N ASN A 349 -13.43 -18.90 15.52
CA ASN A 349 -14.58 -19.75 15.22
C ASN A 349 -14.20 -21.04 14.46
N ASP A 350 -12.94 -21.17 14.02
CA ASP A 350 -12.41 -22.36 13.35
C ASP A 350 -11.79 -23.35 14.35
N GLN A 351 -11.56 -24.59 13.92
CA GLN A 351 -10.98 -25.67 14.73
C GLN A 351 -9.50 -25.92 14.38
N GLY A 352 -8.71 -26.29 15.40
CA GLY A 352 -7.30 -26.67 15.27
C GLY A 352 -6.31 -25.66 15.87
N PRO A 353 -5.00 -25.81 15.59
CA PRO A 353 -3.96 -24.93 16.13
C PRO A 353 -4.15 -23.47 15.69
N MET A 354 -3.93 -22.51 16.60
CA MET A 354 -4.14 -21.07 16.34
C MET A 354 -3.42 -20.57 15.08
N GLU A 355 -2.16 -20.96 14.90
CA GLU A 355 -1.38 -20.57 13.70
C GLU A 355 -2.08 -21.00 12.41
N VAL A 356 -2.55 -22.24 12.34
CA VAL A 356 -3.21 -22.79 11.15
C VAL A 356 -4.54 -22.08 10.90
N ARG A 357 -5.33 -21.84 11.96
CA ARG A 357 -6.60 -21.09 11.88
C ARG A 357 -6.39 -19.67 11.38
N LEU A 358 -5.37 -18.97 11.88
CA LEU A 358 -5.02 -17.62 11.45
C LEU A 358 -4.59 -17.59 9.98
N LYS A 359 -3.74 -18.53 9.53
CA LYS A 359 -3.30 -18.60 8.12
C LYS A 359 -4.48 -18.79 7.17
N ARG A 360 -5.42 -19.69 7.49
CA ARG A 360 -6.66 -19.87 6.71
C ARG A 360 -7.52 -18.61 6.69
N ALA A 361 -7.71 -17.97 7.85
CA ALA A 361 -8.52 -16.75 7.95
C ALA A 361 -7.91 -15.57 7.20
N LEU A 362 -6.58 -15.43 7.21
CA LEU A 362 -5.84 -14.45 6.40
C LEU A 362 -6.09 -14.69 4.91
N GLU A 363 -5.90 -15.92 4.46
CA GLU A 363 -6.09 -16.29 3.06
C GLU A 363 -7.53 -16.04 2.59
N ALA A 364 -8.52 -16.45 3.38
CA ALA A 364 -9.94 -16.27 3.09
C ALA A 364 -10.33 -14.78 2.97
N ARG A 365 -9.61 -13.89 3.68
CA ARG A 365 -9.80 -12.43 3.62
C ARG A 365 -8.87 -11.72 2.64
N GLY A 366 -8.09 -12.46 1.86
CA GLY A 366 -7.21 -11.92 0.81
C GLY A 366 -5.89 -11.34 1.31
N TYR A 367 -5.44 -11.71 2.51
CA TYR A 367 -4.13 -11.36 3.05
C TYR A 367 -3.11 -12.47 2.77
N ASP A 368 -1.82 -12.11 2.82
CA ASP A 368 -0.73 -13.07 2.79
C ASP A 368 -0.72 -13.89 4.10
N PRO A 369 -0.81 -15.24 4.06
CA PRO A 369 -0.79 -16.09 5.25
C PRO A 369 0.52 -16.02 6.05
N GLU A 370 1.64 -15.68 5.41
CA GLU A 370 2.96 -15.61 6.06
C GLU A 370 3.30 -14.18 6.50
N ASN A 371 2.58 -13.18 6.00
CA ASN A 371 2.74 -11.79 6.42
C ASN A 371 1.39 -11.07 6.48
N PRO A 372 0.77 -11.00 7.67
CA PRO A 372 -0.60 -10.52 7.77
C PRO A 372 -0.73 -9.00 7.55
N ALA A 373 0.40 -8.30 7.42
CA ALA A 373 0.43 -6.90 7.01
C ALA A 373 0.23 -6.73 5.50
N LEU A 374 0.44 -7.76 4.68
CA LEU A 374 0.41 -7.68 3.21
C LEU A 374 -0.84 -8.33 2.62
N ARG A 375 -1.22 -7.90 1.42
CA ARG A 375 -2.22 -8.58 0.58
C ARG A 375 -1.65 -9.88 0.05
N LYS A 376 -2.53 -10.82 -0.27
CA LYS A 376 -2.19 -11.98 -1.08
C LYS A 376 -1.82 -11.53 -2.49
N ASN A 377 -0.71 -12.04 -3.02
CA ASN A 377 -0.28 -11.83 -4.40
C ASN A 377 -1.16 -12.58 -5.40
#